data_AF-A0AAN6NN25-F1
#
_entry.id   AF-A0AAN6NN25-F1
#
_cell.length_a   1.000
_cell.length_b   1.000
_cell.length_c   1.000
_cell.angle_alpha   90.00
_cell.angle_beta   90.00
_cell.angle_gamma   90.00
#
_symmetry.space_group_name_H-M   'P 1'
#
loop_
_entity.id
_entity.type
_entity.pdbx_description
1 polymer ?
#
loop_
_entity_poly.entity_id
_entity_poly.type
_entity_poly.pdbx_seq_one_letter_code
_entity_poly.pdbx_strand_id
1 'polypeptide(L)'
;MTLSEQQKEVIAEYPLGDALDRVRNKLRDSNEADDTYRESTAALLLALVGSSAAFKLPSPDGNGNEAGRLLALRLDVQGGKIANLDQFRPLVRHVVDNSDDNAIWAAIFSLLDTLAPRTPRLRPTVPSTFLGTPIKTSSNRLADSATREIVEQELFHEIKNCTFRGVGGFLDKFFDPESWRNEQKAMLEKIKTAHNGTKWTDFPATPDEKPV
;
A
#
# COMPACT_ATOMS: atom_id res chain seq x y z
N MET A 1 -11.13 19.79 -17.28
CA MET A 1 -10.77 20.61 -16.09
C MET A 1 -9.97 21.81 -16.59
N THR A 2 -9.99 22.95 -15.90
CA THR A 2 -9.11 24.10 -16.23
C THR A 2 -7.89 24.09 -15.31
N LEU A 3 -6.69 24.21 -15.88
CA LEU A 3 -5.43 24.29 -15.14
C LEU A 3 -5.29 25.63 -14.39
N SER A 4 -4.70 25.59 -13.19
CA SER A 4 -4.28 26.80 -12.49
C SER A 4 -3.06 27.45 -13.15
N GLU A 5 -2.84 28.74 -12.90
CA GLU A 5 -1.67 29.45 -13.46
C GLU A 5 -0.35 28.84 -12.99
N GLN A 6 -0.26 28.41 -11.72
CA GLN A 6 0.92 27.72 -11.21
C GLN A 6 1.17 26.38 -11.94
N GLN A 7 0.11 25.63 -12.27
CA GLN A 7 0.26 24.40 -13.03
C GLN A 7 0.75 24.69 -14.45
N LYS A 8 0.21 25.71 -15.11
CA LYS A 8 0.64 26.13 -16.46
C LYS A 8 2.10 26.58 -16.47
N GLU A 9 2.55 27.31 -15.44
CA GLU A 9 3.94 27.74 -15.28
C GLU A 9 4.88 26.52 -15.18
N VAL A 10 4.55 25.55 -14.33
CA VAL A 10 5.32 24.31 -14.20
C VAL A 10 5.34 23.52 -15.52
N ILE A 11 4.21 23.42 -16.22
CA ILE A 11 4.15 22.72 -17.52
C ILE A 11 5.00 23.43 -18.57
N ALA A 12 5.02 24.77 -18.58
CA ALA A 12 5.85 25.55 -19.49
C ALA A 12 7.36 25.41 -19.19
N GLU A 13 7.73 25.30 -17.92
CA GLU A 13 9.13 25.07 -17.50
C GLU A 13 9.60 23.64 -17.77
N TYR A 14 8.69 22.66 -17.68
CA TYR A 14 8.97 21.24 -17.85
C TYR A 14 8.09 20.59 -18.93
N PRO A 15 8.23 20.97 -20.21
CA PRO A 15 7.41 20.44 -21.28
C PRO A 15 7.63 18.93 -21.46
N LEU A 16 6.62 18.25 -22.02
CA LEU A 16 6.67 16.81 -22.30
C LEU A 16 7.66 16.49 -23.43
N GLY A 17 7.93 17.44 -24.31
CA GLY A 17 8.91 17.29 -25.39
C GLY A 17 8.60 16.10 -26.30
N ASP A 18 9.63 15.31 -26.62
CA ASP A 18 9.55 14.10 -27.44
C ASP A 18 9.18 12.83 -26.65
N ALA A 19 8.95 12.94 -25.33
CA ALA A 19 8.73 11.79 -24.45
C ALA A 19 7.53 10.92 -24.86
N LEU A 20 6.55 11.52 -25.54
CA LEU A 20 5.34 10.84 -26.00
C LEU A 20 5.41 10.32 -27.45
N ASP A 21 6.43 10.68 -28.24
CA ASP A 21 6.49 10.36 -29.67
C ASP A 21 6.48 8.85 -29.92
N ARG A 22 7.26 8.10 -29.13
CA ARG A 22 7.31 6.63 -29.23
C ARG A 22 5.97 5.98 -28.88
N VAL A 23 5.22 6.56 -27.96
CA VAL A 23 3.92 6.03 -27.54
C VAL A 23 2.81 6.42 -28.51
N ARG A 24 2.89 7.62 -29.11
CA ARG A 24 1.91 8.12 -30.08
C ARG A 24 1.69 7.14 -31.23
N ASN A 25 2.77 6.59 -31.79
CA ASN A 25 2.67 5.61 -32.87
C ASN A 25 1.94 4.33 -32.39
N LYS A 26 2.30 3.81 -31.21
CA LYS A 26 1.64 2.63 -30.63
C LYS A 26 0.15 2.82 -30.34
N LEU A 27 -0.26 4.04 -29.99
CA LEU A 27 -1.67 4.37 -29.74
C LEU A 27 -2.47 4.49 -31.04
N ARG A 28 -1.85 4.96 -32.12
CA ARG A 28 -2.49 5.02 -33.45
C ARG A 28 -2.75 3.62 -34.01
N ASP A 29 -1.84 2.70 -33.75
CA ASP A 29 -1.90 1.33 -34.26
C ASP A 29 -2.70 0.37 -33.36
N SER A 30 -3.07 0.79 -32.14
CA SER A 30 -3.78 -0.07 -31.20
C SER A 30 -5.25 -0.23 -31.58
N ASN A 31 -5.73 -1.48 -31.55
CA ASN A 31 -7.12 -1.81 -31.72
C ASN A 31 -7.81 -1.94 -30.36
N GLU A 32 -8.93 -1.26 -30.17
CA GLU A 32 -9.72 -1.29 -28.93
C GLU A 32 -10.33 -2.68 -28.64
N ALA A 33 -10.44 -3.54 -29.66
CA ALA A 33 -11.00 -4.88 -29.52
C ALA A 33 -10.02 -5.92 -28.92
N ASP A 34 -8.72 -5.61 -28.87
CA ASP A 34 -7.67 -6.53 -28.42
C ASP A 34 -6.85 -5.93 -27.25
N ASP A 35 -6.05 -6.77 -26.58
CA ASP A 35 -5.20 -6.36 -25.43
C ASP A 35 -4.17 -5.26 -25.77
N THR A 36 -3.93 -5.00 -27.06
CA THR A 36 -3.01 -3.96 -27.55
C THR A 36 -3.36 -2.55 -27.05
N TYR A 37 -4.65 -2.21 -26.91
CA TYR A 37 -5.06 -0.89 -26.40
C TYR A 37 -4.71 -0.71 -24.92
N ARG A 38 -4.84 -1.78 -24.12
CA ARG A 38 -4.45 -1.77 -22.70
C ARG A 38 -2.95 -1.60 -22.55
N GLU A 39 -2.16 -2.34 -23.34
CA GLU A 39 -0.70 -2.21 -23.32
C GLU A 39 -0.22 -0.83 -23.75
N SER A 40 -0.79 -0.27 -24.83
CA SER A 40 -0.47 1.09 -25.29
C SER A 40 -0.87 2.15 -24.25
N THR A 41 -2.01 1.98 -23.58
CA THR A 41 -2.44 2.86 -22.48
C THR A 41 -1.50 2.78 -21.28
N ALA A 42 -1.06 1.58 -20.90
CA ALA A 42 -0.08 1.40 -19.82
C ALA A 42 1.30 1.98 -20.18
N ALA A 43 1.69 1.91 -21.46
CA ALA A 43 2.91 2.54 -21.97
C ALA A 43 2.82 4.07 -21.95
N LEU A 44 1.66 4.64 -22.27
CA LEU A 44 1.39 6.07 -22.16
C LEU A 44 1.56 6.56 -20.73
N LEU A 45 0.91 5.89 -19.77
CA LEU A 45 1.02 6.26 -18.36
C LEU A 45 2.47 6.17 -17.88
N LEU A 46 3.24 5.18 -18.33
CA LEU A 46 4.65 5.06 -17.99
C LEU A 46 5.49 6.24 -18.52
N ALA A 47 5.25 6.65 -19.77
CA ALA A 47 5.95 7.80 -20.35
C ALA A 47 5.62 9.09 -19.60
N LEU A 48 4.35 9.27 -19.20
CA LEU A 48 3.92 10.41 -18.40
C LEU A 48 4.56 10.41 -17.00
N VAL A 49 4.64 9.25 -16.32
CA VAL A 49 5.34 9.12 -15.03
C VAL A 49 6.80 9.55 -15.15
N GLY A 50 7.46 9.22 -16.26
CA GLY A 50 8.86 9.56 -16.50
C GLY A 50 9.12 11.04 -16.84
N SER A 51 8.08 11.84 -17.05
CA SER A 51 8.23 13.25 -17.40
C SER A 51 8.61 14.10 -16.19
N SER A 52 9.43 15.14 -16.40
CA SER A 52 9.83 16.08 -15.35
C SER A 52 8.62 16.80 -14.74
N ALA A 53 7.63 17.18 -15.56
CA ALA A 53 6.39 17.79 -15.10
C ALA A 53 5.65 16.92 -14.07
N ALA A 54 5.61 15.60 -14.25
CA ALA A 54 4.94 14.71 -13.30
C ALA A 54 5.53 14.77 -11.89
N PHE A 55 6.83 15.04 -11.76
CA PHE A 55 7.51 15.16 -10.46
C PHE A 55 7.38 16.56 -9.84
N LYS A 56 7.03 17.57 -10.64
CA LYS A 56 6.95 18.98 -10.24
C LYS A 56 5.51 19.45 -10.01
N LEU A 57 4.54 18.82 -10.65
CA LEU A 57 3.13 19.12 -10.46
C LEU A 57 2.64 18.59 -9.10
N PRO A 58 2.03 19.44 -8.26
CA PRO A 58 1.60 19.05 -6.93
C PRO A 58 0.34 18.16 -6.99
N SER A 59 0.33 17.11 -6.17
CA SER A 59 -0.85 16.26 -5.99
C SER A 59 -1.89 16.93 -5.07
N PRO A 60 -3.20 16.84 -5.36
CA PRO A 60 -4.28 17.38 -4.51
C PRO A 60 -4.26 16.86 -3.06
N ASP A 61 -3.71 15.67 -2.85
CA ASP A 61 -3.69 15.01 -1.54
C ASP A 61 -2.58 15.56 -0.61
N GLY A 62 -1.81 16.54 -1.08
CA GLY A 62 -0.71 17.17 -0.33
C GLY A 62 0.50 16.26 -0.08
N ASN A 63 0.45 15.01 -0.52
CA ASN A 63 1.45 13.97 -0.21
C ASN A 63 2.48 13.73 -1.33
N GLY A 64 2.81 14.75 -2.13
CA GLY A 64 3.83 14.66 -3.17
C GLY A 64 3.37 15.19 -4.52
N ASN A 65 3.73 14.47 -5.59
CA ASN A 65 3.53 14.89 -6.97
C ASN A 65 2.69 13.88 -7.78
N GLU A 66 2.33 14.26 -9.00
CA GLU A 66 1.43 13.48 -9.86
C GLU A 66 2.04 12.17 -10.39
N ALA A 67 3.37 12.02 -10.37
CA ALA A 67 4.04 10.80 -10.81
C ALA A 67 3.57 9.56 -10.02
N GLY A 68 3.33 9.70 -8.71
CA GLY A 68 2.82 8.60 -7.89
C GLY A 68 1.41 8.15 -8.28
N ARG A 69 0.51 9.10 -8.58
CA ARG A 69 -0.87 8.82 -8.99
C ARG A 69 -0.91 8.18 -10.38
N LEU A 70 -0.09 8.69 -11.31
CA LEU A 70 0.07 8.11 -12.64
C LEU A 70 0.65 6.69 -12.60
N LEU A 71 1.61 6.42 -11.71
CA LEU A 71 2.20 5.10 -11.54
C LEU A 71 1.18 4.10 -10.97
N ALA A 72 0.43 4.50 -9.95
CA ALA A 72 -0.64 3.67 -9.40
C ALA A 72 -1.70 3.35 -10.48
N LEU A 73 -2.11 4.37 -11.24
CA LEU A 73 -3.05 4.20 -12.33
C LEU A 73 -2.54 3.23 -13.40
N ARG A 74 -1.26 3.32 -13.76
CA ARG A 74 -0.61 2.38 -14.69
C ARG A 74 -0.70 0.94 -14.19
N LEU A 75 -0.39 0.71 -12.92
CA LEU A 75 -0.44 -0.63 -12.33
C LEU A 75 -1.87 -1.19 -12.33
N ASP A 76 -2.87 -0.35 -12.10
CA ASP A 76 -4.27 -0.75 -12.12
C ASP A 76 -4.78 -1.06 -13.55
N VAL A 77 -4.33 -0.30 -14.56
CA VAL A 77 -4.58 -0.61 -15.98
C VAL A 77 -3.92 -1.94 -16.37
N GLN A 78 -2.64 -2.12 -16.02
CA GLN A 78 -1.88 -3.33 -16.37
C GLN A 78 -2.43 -4.57 -15.65
N GLY A 79 -2.83 -4.45 -14.39
CA GLY A 79 -3.41 -5.54 -13.59
C GLY A 79 -4.88 -5.81 -13.86
N GLY A 80 -5.51 -5.14 -14.83
CA GLY A 80 -6.90 -5.37 -15.22
C GLY A 80 -7.95 -4.87 -14.21
N LYS A 81 -7.57 -4.13 -13.17
CA LYS A 81 -8.52 -3.56 -12.20
C LYS A 81 -9.43 -2.51 -12.85
N ILE A 82 -8.91 -1.79 -13.84
CA ILE A 82 -9.72 -0.93 -14.70
C ILE A 82 -10.21 -1.76 -15.89
N ALA A 83 -11.44 -2.25 -15.78
CA ALA A 83 -12.07 -3.07 -16.80
C ALA A 83 -12.37 -2.26 -18.07
N ASN A 84 -12.91 -1.05 -17.93
CA ASN A 84 -13.26 -0.19 -19.06
C ASN A 84 -12.22 0.93 -19.26
N LEU A 85 -11.56 0.94 -20.43
CA LEU A 85 -10.57 1.94 -20.82
C LEU A 85 -11.15 3.11 -21.65
N ASP A 86 -12.47 3.18 -21.86
CA ASP A 86 -13.16 4.29 -22.53
C ASP A 86 -12.83 5.64 -21.89
N GLN A 87 -12.62 5.66 -20.57
CA GLN A 87 -12.28 6.87 -19.82
C GLN A 87 -10.93 7.46 -20.22
N PHE A 88 -10.03 6.66 -20.81
CA PHE A 88 -8.73 7.12 -21.31
C PHE A 88 -8.82 7.73 -22.70
N ARG A 89 -9.92 7.52 -23.45
CA ARG A 89 -10.06 8.01 -24.84
C ARG A 89 -9.77 9.51 -24.99
N PRO A 90 -10.24 10.42 -24.11
CA PRO A 90 -9.92 11.83 -24.23
C PRO A 90 -8.42 12.10 -24.17
N LEU A 91 -7.72 11.46 -23.22
CA LEU A 91 -6.27 11.58 -23.07
C LEU A 91 -5.54 11.00 -24.29
N VAL A 92 -5.94 9.81 -24.74
CA VAL A 92 -5.35 9.17 -25.92
C VAL A 92 -5.49 10.05 -27.16
N ARG A 93 -6.67 10.66 -27.38
CA ARG A 93 -6.90 11.59 -28.49
C ARG A 93 -5.95 12.78 -28.43
N HIS A 94 -5.82 13.45 -27.29
CA HIS A 94 -4.90 14.58 -27.15
C HIS A 94 -3.45 14.21 -27.48
N VAL A 95 -3.00 13.03 -27.08
CA VAL A 95 -1.64 12.54 -27.38
C VAL A 95 -1.48 12.19 -28.86
N VAL A 96 -2.47 11.53 -29.46
CA VAL A 96 -2.49 11.13 -30.87
C VAL A 96 -2.52 12.34 -31.81
N ASP A 97 -3.32 13.36 -31.44
CA ASP A 97 -3.49 14.60 -32.19
C ASP A 97 -2.35 15.60 -31.95
N ASN A 98 -1.39 15.26 -31.09
CA ASN A 98 -0.27 16.13 -30.72
C ASN A 98 -0.76 17.49 -30.21
N SER A 99 -1.75 17.46 -29.31
CA SER A 99 -2.23 18.65 -28.60
C SER A 99 -1.12 19.27 -27.76
N ASP A 100 -1.31 20.53 -27.36
CA ASP A 100 -0.41 21.20 -26.44
C ASP A 100 -0.33 20.51 -25.06
N ASP A 101 0.80 20.66 -24.39
CA ASP A 101 1.04 20.01 -23.09
C ASP A 101 0.00 20.39 -22.03
N ASN A 102 -0.53 21.62 -22.08
CA ASN A 102 -1.59 22.05 -21.16
C ASN A 102 -2.88 21.25 -21.38
N ALA A 103 -3.28 21.03 -22.63
CA ALA A 103 -4.43 20.19 -22.96
C ALA A 103 -4.22 18.73 -22.51
N ILE A 104 -3.02 18.17 -22.71
CA ILE A 104 -2.67 16.81 -22.27
C ILE A 104 -2.77 16.72 -20.74
N TRP A 105 -2.15 17.64 -20.00
CA TRP A 105 -2.21 17.66 -18.54
C TRP A 105 -3.61 17.92 -17.99
N ALA A 106 -4.40 18.79 -18.64
CA ALA A 106 -5.80 18.98 -18.28
C ALA A 106 -6.62 17.69 -18.43
N ALA A 107 -6.36 16.92 -19.50
CA ALA A 107 -7.00 15.61 -19.69
C ALA A 107 -6.55 14.59 -18.65
N ILE A 108 -5.27 14.58 -18.27
CA ILE A 108 -4.74 13.74 -17.17
C ILE A 108 -5.46 14.06 -15.86
N PHE A 109 -5.57 15.34 -15.48
CA PHE A 109 -6.25 15.70 -14.24
C PHE A 109 -7.73 15.34 -14.25
N SER A 110 -8.42 15.56 -15.37
CA SER A 110 -9.81 15.12 -15.52
C SER A 110 -9.97 13.59 -15.42
N LEU A 111 -9.04 12.83 -15.98
CA LEU A 111 -9.02 11.37 -15.86
C LEU A 111 -8.80 10.95 -14.40
N LEU A 112 -7.82 11.53 -13.73
CA LEU A 112 -7.50 11.23 -12.33
C LEU A 112 -8.64 11.60 -11.38
N ASP A 113 -9.34 12.72 -11.63
CA ASP A 113 -10.53 13.11 -10.87
C ASP A 113 -11.71 12.17 -11.10
N THR A 114 -11.87 11.66 -12.33
CA THR A 114 -12.94 10.71 -12.67
C THR A 114 -12.70 9.35 -12.05
N LEU A 115 -11.44 8.91 -12.02
CA LEU A 115 -11.02 7.61 -11.47
C LEU A 115 -10.72 7.65 -9.97
N ALA A 116 -10.56 8.83 -9.38
CA ALA A 116 -10.46 8.96 -7.94
C ALA A 116 -11.69 8.31 -7.29
N PRO A 117 -11.51 7.50 -6.23
CA PRO A 117 -12.63 6.93 -5.52
C PRO A 117 -13.60 8.04 -5.12
N ARG A 118 -14.86 7.90 -5.50
CA ARG A 118 -15.98 8.79 -5.14
C ARG A 118 -16.32 8.69 -3.64
N THR A 119 -15.31 8.48 -2.80
CA THR A 119 -15.39 8.60 -1.35
C THR A 119 -15.61 10.07 -1.00
N PRO A 120 -16.65 10.41 -0.22
CA PRO A 120 -16.75 11.72 0.40
C PRO A 120 -15.40 12.02 1.06
N ARG A 121 -14.91 13.26 0.91
CA ARG A 121 -13.73 13.74 1.64
C ARG A 121 -13.98 13.52 3.13
N LEU A 122 -13.54 12.38 3.65
CA LEU A 122 -13.49 12.13 5.08
C LEU A 122 -12.40 13.07 5.58
N ARG A 123 -12.87 14.20 6.14
CA ARG A 123 -12.07 15.05 7.00
C ARG A 123 -11.25 14.14 7.92
N PRO A 124 -9.91 14.29 7.99
CA PRO A 124 -9.15 13.55 8.97
C PRO A 124 -9.45 14.16 10.35
N THR A 125 -10.42 13.60 11.05
CA THR A 125 -10.56 13.80 12.51
C THR A 125 -9.61 12.86 13.27
N VAL A 126 -8.85 12.03 12.56
CA VAL A 126 -7.82 11.16 13.13
C VAL A 126 -6.46 11.58 12.57
N PRO A 127 -5.45 11.88 13.41
CA PRO A 127 -4.13 12.23 12.92
C PRO A 127 -3.54 11.07 12.10
N SER A 128 -3.10 11.39 10.88
CA SER A 128 -2.35 10.47 10.03
C SER A 128 -1.05 10.06 10.71
N THR A 129 -0.80 8.76 10.82
CA THR A 129 0.50 8.18 11.22
C THR A 129 1.03 7.23 10.14
N PHE A 130 0.89 7.60 8.88
CA PHE A 130 1.23 6.72 7.76
C PHE A 130 2.62 6.99 7.16
N LEU A 131 3.66 6.63 7.92
CA LEU A 131 5.00 6.30 7.41
C LEU A 131 5.61 5.13 8.24
N GLY A 132 4.86 4.04 8.37
CA GLY A 132 5.34 2.84 9.06
C GLY A 132 4.53 1.62 8.67
N THR A 133 5.16 0.45 8.79
CA THR A 133 4.58 -0.90 8.69
C THR A 133 3.09 -0.95 9.05
N PRO A 134 2.26 -1.71 8.30
CA PRO A 134 0.84 -1.86 8.59
C PRO A 134 0.60 -2.11 10.07
N ILE A 135 -0.11 -1.20 10.71
CA ILE A 135 -0.43 -1.30 12.13
C ILE A 135 -1.60 -2.27 12.24
N LYS A 136 -1.34 -3.47 12.77
CA LYS A 136 -2.40 -4.43 13.07
C LYS A 136 -3.33 -3.85 14.14
N THR A 137 -4.59 -4.26 14.12
CA THR A 137 -5.63 -3.87 15.08
C THR A 137 -5.25 -4.16 16.54
N SER A 138 -4.38 -5.14 16.79
CA SER A 138 -3.81 -5.44 18.11
C SER A 138 -2.69 -4.52 18.58
N SER A 139 -2.29 -3.52 17.79
CA SER A 139 -1.16 -2.66 18.14
C SER A 139 -1.52 -1.69 19.26
N ASN A 140 -0.67 -1.63 20.30
CA ASN A 140 -0.74 -0.64 21.38
C ASN A 140 -0.68 0.83 20.89
N ARG A 141 -0.43 1.07 19.59
CA ARG A 141 -0.47 2.40 18.97
C ARG A 141 -1.91 2.90 18.73
N LEU A 142 -2.88 1.99 18.72
CA LEU A 142 -4.31 2.31 18.71
C LEU A 142 -4.81 2.27 20.15
N ALA A 143 -4.75 3.42 20.82
CA ALA A 143 -5.07 3.54 22.25
C ALA A 143 -6.50 3.09 22.62
N ASP A 144 -7.41 2.99 21.64
CA ASP A 144 -8.85 2.77 21.86
C ASP A 144 -9.48 1.58 21.10
N SER A 145 -8.73 0.74 20.36
CA SER A 145 -9.38 -0.23 19.44
C SER A 145 -9.16 -1.72 19.73
N ALA A 146 -8.38 -2.09 20.74
CA ALA A 146 -7.97 -3.48 20.91
C ALA A 146 -8.71 -4.14 22.07
N THR A 147 -9.77 -4.90 21.77
CA THR A 147 -10.34 -5.87 22.73
C THR A 147 -9.28 -6.93 23.02
N ARG A 148 -9.13 -7.32 24.29
CA ARG A 148 -8.18 -8.35 24.75
C ARG A 148 -8.20 -9.61 23.88
N GLU A 149 -9.37 -10.04 23.45
CA GLU A 149 -9.58 -11.19 22.56
C GLU A 149 -8.87 -11.05 21.20
N ILE A 150 -8.91 -9.86 20.58
CA ILE A 150 -8.25 -9.58 19.29
C ILE A 150 -6.73 -9.65 19.47
N VAL A 151 -6.22 -9.07 20.56
CA VAL A 151 -4.79 -9.08 20.88
C VAL A 151 -4.30 -10.51 21.13
N GLU A 152 -5.02 -11.28 21.93
CA GLU A 152 -4.67 -12.67 22.22
C GLU A 152 -4.69 -13.52 20.94
N GLN A 153 -5.71 -13.39 20.09
CA GLN A 153 -5.79 -14.14 18.84
C GLN A 153 -4.64 -13.82 17.87
N GLU A 154 -4.31 -12.54 17.70
CA GLU A 154 -3.21 -12.11 16.82
C GLU A 154 -1.84 -12.47 17.38
N LEU A 155 -1.61 -12.27 18.67
CA LEU A 155 -0.37 -12.65 19.34
C LEU A 155 -0.15 -14.16 19.24
N PHE A 156 -1.19 -14.97 19.49
CA PHE A 156 -1.11 -16.41 19.35
C PHE A 156 -0.75 -16.81 17.91
N HIS A 157 -1.37 -16.19 16.91
CA HIS A 157 -1.05 -16.44 15.52
C HIS A 157 0.43 -16.22 15.19
N GLU A 158 1.03 -15.19 15.76
CA GLU A 158 2.42 -14.83 15.55
C GLU A 158 3.39 -15.81 16.24
N ILE A 159 3.15 -16.11 17.52
CA ILE A 159 4.08 -16.91 18.31
C ILE A 159 3.89 -18.43 18.13
N LYS A 160 2.73 -18.89 17.63
CA LYS A 160 2.44 -20.33 17.61
C LYS A 160 3.44 -21.13 16.78
N ASN A 161 4.02 -20.53 15.75
CA ASN A 161 5.00 -21.15 14.87
C ASN A 161 6.45 -20.88 15.32
N CYS A 162 6.69 -20.35 16.52
CA CYS A 162 8.04 -20.18 17.03
C CYS A 162 8.78 -21.53 17.02
N THR A 163 9.80 -21.63 16.17
CA THR A 163 10.47 -22.88 15.80
C THR A 163 11.50 -23.35 16.82
N PHE A 164 11.96 -22.47 17.72
CA PHE A 164 13.01 -22.78 18.67
C PHE A 164 12.44 -23.16 20.05
N ARG A 165 12.64 -24.42 20.44
CA ARG A 165 12.33 -24.93 21.78
C ARG A 165 13.56 -25.61 22.36
N GLY A 166 13.76 -25.46 23.67
CA GLY A 166 14.80 -26.19 24.39
C GLY A 166 16.20 -25.90 23.85
N VAL A 167 16.47 -24.65 23.47
CA VAL A 167 17.79 -24.20 23.03
C VAL A 167 18.78 -24.55 24.14
N GLY A 168 19.74 -25.43 23.83
CA GLY A 168 20.68 -25.96 24.81
C GLY A 168 21.39 -24.85 25.57
N GLY A 169 21.40 -24.94 26.90
CA GLY A 169 22.02 -23.95 27.80
C GLY A 169 21.31 -22.60 27.91
N PHE A 170 20.24 -22.33 27.15
CA PHE A 170 19.49 -21.07 27.25
C PHE A 170 18.79 -20.94 28.61
N LEU A 171 18.10 -22.00 29.03
CA LEU A 171 17.33 -21.99 30.27
C LEU A 171 18.25 -21.87 31.49
N ASP A 172 19.34 -22.64 31.52
CA ASP A 172 20.31 -22.59 32.62
C ASP A 172 21.03 -21.24 32.70
N LYS A 173 21.37 -20.64 31.54
CA LYS A 173 22.10 -19.36 31.48
C LYS A 173 21.29 -18.17 31.99
N PHE A 174 19.99 -18.14 31.75
CA PHE A 174 19.17 -16.95 31.99
C PHE A 174 18.16 -17.11 33.13
N PHE A 175 17.78 -18.33 33.48
CA PHE A 175 16.63 -18.57 34.34
C PHE A 175 16.92 -19.35 35.62
N ASP A 176 18.11 -19.96 35.78
CA ASP A 176 18.51 -20.74 36.96
C ASP A 176 17.36 -21.61 37.54
N PRO A 177 16.99 -22.70 36.83
CA PRO A 177 15.81 -23.51 37.19
C PRO A 177 15.93 -24.21 38.55
N GLU A 178 17.15 -24.33 39.09
CA GLU A 178 17.37 -24.92 40.41
C GLU A 178 16.78 -24.03 41.52
N SER A 179 16.87 -22.71 41.34
CA SER A 179 16.32 -21.70 42.26
C SER A 179 14.78 -21.62 42.28
N TRP A 180 14.10 -22.26 41.30
CA TRP A 180 12.67 -22.14 41.14
C TRP A 180 11.88 -22.92 42.19
N ARG A 181 10.79 -22.30 42.67
CA ARG A 181 9.81 -22.97 43.54
C ARG A 181 9.02 -24.03 42.80
N ASN A 182 8.39 -24.91 43.55
CA ASN A 182 7.59 -26.01 43.00
C ASN A 182 6.43 -25.50 42.12
N GLU A 183 5.83 -24.35 42.45
CA GLU A 183 4.75 -23.76 41.67
C GLU A 183 5.23 -23.31 40.28
N GLN A 184 6.41 -22.70 40.20
CA GLN A 184 7.02 -22.24 38.96
C GLN A 184 7.38 -23.42 38.06
N LYS A 185 7.95 -24.49 38.64
CA LYS A 185 8.22 -25.75 37.93
C LYS A 185 6.93 -26.38 37.40
N ALA A 186 5.88 -26.43 38.22
CA ALA A 186 4.57 -26.94 37.80
C ALA A 186 3.93 -26.11 36.69
N MET A 187 4.08 -24.77 36.72
CA MET A 187 3.60 -23.88 35.67
C MET A 187 4.33 -24.13 34.35
N LEU A 188 5.66 -24.29 34.37
CA LEU A 188 6.43 -24.63 33.17
C LEU A 188 5.96 -25.97 32.58
N GLU A 189 5.78 -27.01 33.39
CA GLU A 189 5.30 -28.31 32.91
C GLU A 189 3.89 -28.22 32.32
N LYS A 190 2.99 -27.44 32.95
CA LYS A 190 1.65 -27.20 32.40
C LYS A 190 1.71 -26.49 31.04
N ILE A 191 2.52 -25.44 30.90
CA ILE A 191 2.68 -24.70 29.64
C ILE A 191 3.24 -25.61 28.54
N LYS A 192 4.23 -26.47 28.87
CA LYS A 192 4.80 -27.42 27.91
C LYS A 192 3.77 -28.35 27.27
N THR A 193 2.63 -28.63 27.92
CA THR A 193 1.56 -29.46 27.34
C THR A 193 0.79 -28.78 26.20
N ALA A 194 0.79 -27.44 26.15
CA ALA A 194 0.14 -26.67 25.09
C ALA A 194 0.98 -26.61 23.79
N HIS A 195 1.98 -27.47 23.67
CA HIS A 195 2.86 -27.57 22.51
C HIS A 195 2.92 -29.02 22.02
N ASN A 196 2.58 -29.26 20.75
CA ASN A 196 2.48 -30.61 20.19
C ASN A 196 3.81 -31.17 19.63
N GLY A 197 4.91 -30.42 19.78
CA GLY A 197 6.24 -30.76 19.27
C GLY A 197 6.60 -30.03 17.97
N THR A 198 5.62 -29.47 17.26
CA THR A 198 5.83 -28.66 16.04
C THR A 198 5.43 -27.20 16.21
N LYS A 199 4.35 -26.94 16.96
CA LYS A 199 3.81 -25.61 17.21
C LYS A 199 3.07 -25.55 18.55
N TRP A 200 2.83 -24.35 19.03
CA TRP A 200 1.86 -24.12 20.10
C TRP A 200 0.44 -24.39 19.59
N THR A 201 -0.36 -25.06 20.42
CA THR A 201 -1.74 -25.42 20.11
C THR A 201 -2.75 -24.46 20.73
N ASP A 202 -2.44 -23.90 21.89
CA ASP A 202 -3.27 -22.88 22.54
C ASP A 202 -2.46 -22.07 23.58
N PHE A 203 -3.03 -20.98 24.08
CA PHE A 203 -2.56 -20.34 25.31
C PHE A 203 -2.99 -21.11 26.56
N PRO A 204 -2.28 -20.94 27.70
CA PRO A 204 -2.78 -21.42 28.98
C PRO A 204 -4.13 -20.79 29.31
N ALA A 205 -5.12 -21.62 29.66
CA ALA A 205 -6.48 -21.15 29.99
C ALA A 205 -6.54 -20.21 31.22
N THR A 206 -5.51 -20.22 32.07
CA THR A 206 -5.38 -19.34 33.23
C THR A 206 -4.13 -18.47 33.05
N PRO A 207 -4.28 -17.19 32.65
CA PRO A 207 -3.16 -16.28 32.42
C PRO A 207 -2.61 -15.66 33.71
N ASP A 208 -3.34 -15.77 34.83
CA ASP A 208 -2.95 -15.16 36.10
C ASP A 208 -1.91 -16.01 36.83
N GLU A 209 -0.72 -15.43 37.03
CA GLU A 209 0.18 -15.86 38.09
C GLU A 209 -0.50 -15.49 39.42
N LYS A 210 -0.85 -16.52 40.22
CA LYS A 210 -1.39 -16.24 41.56
C LYS A 210 -0.30 -15.53 42.37
N PRO A 211 -0.62 -14.42 43.05
CA PRO A 211 0.35 -13.74 43.90
C PRO A 211 0.91 -14.76 44.90
N VAL A 212 2.24 -14.82 44.96
CA VAL A 212 3.00 -15.61 45.93
C VAL A 212 3.24 -14.79 47.16
#